data_AF-A0A1M6GFE0-F1
#
_entry.id   AF-A0A1M6GFE0-F1
#
_cell.length_a   1.000
_cell.length_b   1.000
_cell.length_c   1.000
_cell.angle_alpha   90.00
_cell.angle_beta   90.00
_cell.angle_gamma   90.00
#
_symmetry.space_group_name_H-M   'P 1'
#
loop_
_entity.id
_entity.type
_entity.pdbx_description
1 polymer ?
#
loop_
_entity_poly.entity_id
_entity_poly.type
_entity_poly.pdbx_seq_one_letter_code
_entity_poly.pdbx_strand_id
1 'polypeptide(L)'
;IITTHFDYHSIDSNLLKLDILGHDDPTVIRMLQDITGVDPLTIPMDDQETMSIFSSTEALEVTPEQINSKVGTFGIPEFGTKFVRGMLLDTRPKAFTDLICISGLSHGTDVWLGNAKDLIDAGTVTLSEAVCTRDDIMTYLISKGLLGLDQIIYVSCDSRTLARDLGILQSRGYRWLRCSRWICFCGKAR
;
A
#
# COMPACT_ATOMS: atom_id res chain seq x y z
N ILE A 1 -12.81 6.92 32.61
CA ILE A 1 -12.69 7.08 31.14
C ILE A 1 -13.93 7.85 30.69
N ILE A 2 -13.77 9.00 30.01
CA ILE A 2 -14.88 9.78 29.45
C ILE A 2 -14.89 9.53 27.94
N THR A 3 -16.05 9.19 27.40
CA THR A 3 -16.25 8.93 25.97
C THR A 3 -17.33 9.86 25.43
N THR A 4 -17.22 10.22 24.15
CA THR A 4 -18.29 10.98 23.48
C THR A 4 -19.54 10.12 23.36
N HIS A 5 -20.71 10.74 23.43
CA HIS A 5 -21.97 10.03 23.21
C HIS A 5 -22.13 9.61 21.74
N PHE A 6 -21.70 10.48 20.81
CA PHE A 6 -21.65 10.19 19.39
C PHE A 6 -20.34 9.50 19.01
N ASP A 7 -20.40 8.57 18.08
CA ASP A 7 -19.21 8.03 17.43
C ASP A 7 -18.57 9.09 16.50
N TYR A 8 -17.29 8.90 16.17
CA TYR A 8 -16.55 9.89 15.40
C TYR A 8 -17.14 10.16 14.01
N HIS A 9 -17.76 9.17 13.34
CA HIS A 9 -18.33 9.37 12.00
C HIS A 9 -19.45 10.40 11.99
N SER A 10 -20.08 10.66 13.14
CA SER A 10 -21.14 11.66 13.27
C SER A 10 -20.61 13.08 13.48
N ILE A 11 -19.32 13.25 13.77
CA ILE A 11 -18.70 14.55 14.14
C ILE A 11 -17.36 14.81 13.42
N ASP A 12 -17.01 13.99 12.43
CA ASP A 12 -15.72 14.02 11.73
C ASP A 12 -15.44 15.37 11.04
N SER A 13 -16.50 16.04 10.62
CA SER A 13 -16.48 17.31 9.91
C SER A 13 -16.43 18.52 10.86
N ASN A 14 -16.62 18.31 12.15
CA ASN A 14 -16.74 19.37 13.16
C ASN A 14 -15.52 19.45 14.07
N LEU A 15 -14.89 18.30 14.35
CA LEU A 15 -13.80 18.19 15.31
C LEU A 15 -12.61 17.46 14.70
N LEU A 16 -11.43 18.02 14.92
CA LEU A 16 -10.18 17.35 14.62
C LEU A 16 -10.02 16.14 15.55
N LYS A 17 -9.62 15.00 14.97
CA LYS A 17 -9.26 13.79 15.70
C LYS A 17 -7.76 13.56 15.61
N LEU A 18 -7.15 13.19 16.74
CA LEU A 18 -5.81 12.64 16.79
C LEU A 18 -5.93 11.13 16.92
N ASP A 19 -5.56 10.39 15.86
CA ASP A 19 -5.53 8.93 15.89
C ASP A 19 -4.25 8.46 16.59
N ILE A 20 -4.35 8.26 17.91
CA ILE A 20 -3.28 7.70 18.75
C ILE A 20 -3.46 6.18 18.76
N LEU A 21 -2.98 5.54 17.69
CA LEU A 21 -3.08 4.10 17.51
C LEU A 21 -1.92 3.39 18.24
N GLY A 22 -2.22 2.24 18.82
CA GLY A 22 -1.19 1.30 19.26
C GLY A 22 -0.71 0.47 18.06
N HIS A 23 0.61 0.27 17.96
CA HIS A 23 1.22 -0.60 16.95
C HIS A 23 2.41 -1.34 17.57
N ASP A 24 2.67 -2.56 17.10
CA ASP A 24 3.74 -3.39 17.65
C ASP A 24 5.12 -3.04 17.04
N ASP A 25 5.19 -2.63 15.78
CA ASP A 25 6.46 -2.26 15.10
C ASP A 25 7.33 -1.28 15.91
N PRO A 26 6.83 -0.15 16.45
CA PRO A 26 7.64 0.73 17.29
C PRO A 26 8.20 0.03 18.53
N THR A 27 7.44 -0.89 19.13
CA THR A 27 7.84 -1.66 20.31
C THR A 27 8.95 -2.65 19.96
N VAL A 28 8.80 -3.39 18.85
CA VAL A 28 9.81 -4.36 18.38
C VAL A 28 11.10 -3.64 17.99
N ILE A 29 11.02 -2.56 17.21
CA ILE A 29 12.20 -1.76 16.81
C ILE A 29 12.90 -1.18 18.05
N ARG A 30 12.13 -0.67 19.02
CA ARG A 30 12.70 -0.16 20.27
C ARG A 30 13.46 -1.24 21.04
N MET A 31 12.86 -2.42 21.18
CA MET A 31 13.51 -3.56 21.84
C MET A 31 14.79 -3.97 21.11
N LEU A 32 14.78 -4.03 19.77
CA LEU A 32 15.98 -4.32 18.98
C LEU A 32 17.09 -3.29 19.18
N GLN A 33 16.74 -1.99 19.20
CA GLN A 33 17.68 -0.92 19.53
C GLN A 33 18.28 -1.10 20.94
N ASP A 34 17.44 -1.38 21.94
CA ASP A 34 17.88 -1.54 23.34
C ASP A 34 18.82 -2.75 23.52
N ILE A 35 18.62 -3.83 22.75
CA ILE A 35 19.45 -5.04 22.81
C ILE A 35 20.76 -4.89 22.02
N THR A 36 20.69 -4.29 20.83
CA THR A 36 21.84 -4.24 19.89
C THR A 36 22.68 -2.97 20.02
N GLY A 37 22.11 -1.90 20.59
CA GLY A 37 22.72 -0.57 20.62
C GLY A 37 22.73 0.15 19.26
N VAL A 38 22.12 -0.43 18.22
CA VAL A 38 22.08 0.14 16.87
C VAL A 38 20.96 1.18 16.77
N ASP A 39 21.28 2.35 16.22
CA ASP A 39 20.27 3.38 15.91
C ASP A 39 19.48 2.99 14.66
N PRO A 40 18.15 2.75 14.77
CA PRO A 40 17.33 2.35 13.62
C PRO A 40 17.31 3.37 12.48
N LEU A 41 17.58 4.66 12.76
CA LEU A 41 17.63 5.71 11.72
C LEU A 41 18.88 5.62 10.85
N THR A 42 19.88 4.84 11.26
CA THR A 42 21.13 4.64 10.52
C THR A 42 21.12 3.41 9.62
N ILE A 43 20.05 2.61 9.66
CA ILE A 43 19.94 1.37 8.89
C ILE A 43 19.75 1.70 7.39
N PRO A 44 20.58 1.16 6.49
CA PRO A 44 20.44 1.37 5.05
C PRO A 44 19.19 0.67 4.49
N MET A 45 18.53 1.30 3.52
CA MET A 45 17.32 0.75 2.88
C MET A 45 17.65 -0.17 1.68
N ASP A 46 18.91 -0.22 1.27
CA ASP A 46 19.41 -0.93 0.08
C ASP A 46 20.44 -2.02 0.41
N ASP A 47 20.51 -2.43 1.68
CA ASP A 47 21.35 -3.55 2.09
C ASP A 47 20.95 -4.84 1.35
N GLN A 48 21.90 -5.39 0.59
CA GLN A 48 21.63 -6.50 -0.33
C GLN A 48 21.26 -7.79 0.38
N GLU A 49 21.88 -8.06 1.53
CA GLU A 49 21.60 -9.26 2.33
C GLU A 49 20.18 -9.18 2.91
N THR A 50 19.82 -8.05 3.51
CA THR A 50 18.47 -7.78 4.02
C THR A 50 17.44 -7.83 2.89
N MET A 51 17.70 -7.21 1.74
CA MET A 51 16.77 -7.24 0.60
C MET A 51 16.60 -8.66 0.02
N SER A 52 17.62 -9.51 0.11
CA SER A 52 17.55 -10.87 -0.42
C SER A 52 16.51 -11.74 0.31
N ILE A 53 16.19 -11.47 1.58
CA ILE A 53 15.19 -12.25 2.34
C ILE A 53 13.80 -12.18 1.70
N PHE A 54 13.50 -11.14 0.92
CA PHE A 54 12.23 -10.99 0.20
C PHE A 54 12.13 -11.87 -1.06
N SER A 55 13.21 -12.54 -1.45
CA SER A 55 13.27 -13.38 -2.66
C SER A 55 13.92 -14.76 -2.46
N SER A 56 14.59 -14.98 -1.33
CA SER A 56 15.38 -16.18 -1.02
C SER A 56 15.42 -16.46 0.50
N THR A 57 15.91 -17.64 0.88
CA THR A 57 16.24 -18.03 2.27
C THR A 57 17.73 -18.03 2.55
N GLU A 58 18.57 -17.74 1.54
CA GLU A 58 20.03 -17.88 1.61
C GLU A 58 20.68 -17.01 2.69
N ALA A 59 20.26 -15.75 2.83
CA ALA A 59 20.77 -14.83 3.87
C ALA A 59 20.42 -15.26 5.30
N LEU A 60 19.48 -16.18 5.47
CA LEU A 60 19.15 -16.76 6.78
C LEU A 60 19.90 -18.06 7.05
N GLU A 61 20.75 -18.51 6.11
CA GLU A 61 21.51 -19.76 6.19
C GLU A 61 20.65 -21.01 6.41
N VAL A 62 19.41 -21.00 5.88
CA VAL A 62 18.48 -22.12 5.94
C VAL A 62 17.97 -22.53 4.57
N THR A 63 17.69 -23.81 4.42
CA THR A 63 17.03 -24.37 3.23
C THR A 63 15.53 -24.08 3.26
N PRO A 64 14.88 -23.92 2.09
CA PRO A 64 13.43 -23.73 2.02
C PRO A 64 12.63 -24.83 2.73
N GLU A 65 13.14 -26.06 2.75
CA GLU A 65 12.52 -27.22 3.38
C GLU A 65 12.51 -27.10 4.92
N GLN A 66 13.53 -26.50 5.52
CA GLN A 66 13.62 -26.34 6.98
C GLN A 66 12.55 -25.39 7.54
N ILE A 67 12.18 -24.36 6.77
CA ILE A 67 11.20 -23.35 7.18
C ILE A 67 9.88 -23.43 6.41
N ASN A 68 9.75 -24.38 5.48
CA ASN A 68 8.60 -24.55 4.59
C ASN A 68 8.22 -23.24 3.85
N SER A 69 9.23 -22.51 3.37
CA SER A 69 9.07 -21.26 2.62
C SER A 69 10.27 -21.03 1.70
N LYS A 70 10.01 -20.50 0.51
CA LYS A 70 11.04 -20.15 -0.48
C LYS A 70 11.58 -18.72 -0.32
N VAL A 71 11.02 -17.94 0.61
CA VAL A 71 11.46 -16.59 0.99
C VAL A 71 11.65 -16.52 2.51
N GLY A 72 12.52 -15.62 2.95
CA GLY A 72 12.92 -15.41 4.35
C GLY A 72 12.06 -14.42 5.15
N THR A 73 10.85 -14.08 4.71
CA THR A 73 10.05 -13.00 5.34
C THR A 73 9.17 -13.43 6.52
N PHE A 74 9.37 -14.62 7.10
CA PHE A 74 8.62 -15.02 8.29
C PHE A 74 8.91 -14.06 9.46
N GLY A 75 7.84 -13.55 10.10
CA GLY A 75 7.97 -12.59 11.20
C GLY A 75 8.16 -11.14 10.78
N ILE A 76 8.36 -10.85 9.48
CA ILE A 76 8.40 -9.48 8.97
C ILE A 76 6.96 -8.93 8.89
N PRO A 77 6.66 -7.77 9.48
CA PRO A 77 5.35 -7.13 9.40
C PRO A 77 4.86 -7.03 7.95
N GLU A 78 3.59 -7.33 7.72
CA GLU A 78 2.93 -7.43 6.41
C GLU A 78 3.45 -8.54 5.46
N PHE A 79 4.75 -8.69 5.31
CA PHE A 79 5.39 -9.62 4.37
C PHE A 79 5.46 -11.07 4.87
N GLY A 80 5.15 -11.31 6.14
CA GLY A 80 5.14 -12.64 6.76
C GLY A 80 3.85 -13.44 6.54
N THR A 81 2.85 -12.89 5.84
CA THR A 81 1.60 -13.63 5.57
C THR A 81 1.78 -14.62 4.41
N LYS A 82 0.99 -15.71 4.40
CA LYS A 82 1.01 -16.69 3.30
C LYS A 82 0.71 -16.03 1.95
N PHE A 83 -0.21 -15.05 1.95
CA PHE A 83 -0.61 -14.33 0.75
C PHE A 83 0.54 -13.49 0.20
N VAL A 84 1.16 -12.64 1.03
CA VAL A 84 2.25 -11.76 0.58
C VAL A 84 3.49 -12.56 0.21
N ARG A 85 3.81 -13.67 0.90
CA ARG A 85 4.88 -14.58 0.45
C ARG A 85 4.63 -15.18 -0.93
N GLY A 86 3.38 -15.43 -1.30
CA GLY A 86 3.02 -15.83 -2.66
C GLY A 86 3.31 -14.71 -3.66
N MET A 87 2.93 -13.47 -3.33
CA MET A 87 3.23 -12.29 -4.16
C MET A 87 4.74 -12.08 -4.35
N LEU A 88 5.54 -12.27 -3.30
CA LEU A 88 7.00 -12.15 -3.36
C LEU A 88 7.63 -13.17 -4.33
N LEU A 89 7.08 -14.39 -4.39
CA LEU A 89 7.55 -15.42 -5.33
C LEU A 89 7.19 -15.10 -6.77
N ASP A 90 6.02 -14.53 -7.00
CA ASP A 90 5.57 -14.12 -8.33
C ASP A 90 6.35 -12.90 -8.84
N THR A 91 6.66 -11.95 -7.96
CA THR A 91 7.23 -10.64 -8.33
C THR A 91 8.75 -10.56 -8.22
N ARG A 92 9.37 -11.30 -7.31
CA ARG A 92 10.82 -11.30 -7.02
C ARG A 92 11.42 -9.88 -6.97
N PRO A 93 11.04 -9.07 -5.96
CA PRO A 93 11.45 -7.68 -5.85
C PRO A 93 12.98 -7.55 -5.80
N LYS A 94 13.52 -6.51 -6.44
CA LYS A 94 14.97 -6.23 -6.48
C LYS A 94 15.34 -4.91 -5.84
N ALA A 95 14.38 -3.99 -5.72
CA ALA A 95 14.58 -2.68 -5.13
C ALA A 95 13.57 -2.42 -4.01
N PHE A 96 13.91 -1.51 -3.10
CA PHE A 96 13.01 -1.08 -2.02
C PHE A 96 11.66 -0.55 -2.56
N THR A 97 11.68 0.12 -3.71
CA THR A 97 10.47 0.60 -4.40
C THR A 97 9.51 -0.52 -4.78
N ASP A 98 10.02 -1.71 -5.10
CA ASP A 98 9.18 -2.87 -5.42
C ASP A 98 8.44 -3.35 -4.17
N LEU A 99 9.09 -3.28 -2.99
CA LEU A 99 8.44 -3.62 -1.71
C LEU A 99 7.33 -2.63 -1.36
N ILE A 100 7.53 -1.34 -1.62
CA ILE A 100 6.48 -0.32 -1.48
C ILE A 100 5.29 -0.68 -2.38
N CYS A 101 5.57 -1.03 -3.64
CA CYS A 101 4.51 -1.41 -4.57
C CYS A 101 3.75 -2.66 -4.10
N ILE A 102 4.47 -3.72 -3.69
CA ILE A 102 3.89 -4.97 -3.18
C ILE A 102 3.06 -4.70 -1.93
N SER A 103 3.52 -3.83 -1.02
CA SER A 103 2.76 -3.42 0.16
C SER A 103 1.44 -2.76 -0.23
N GLY A 104 1.43 -1.87 -1.23
CA GLY A 104 0.19 -1.30 -1.76
C GLY A 104 -0.74 -2.36 -2.37
N LEU A 105 -0.18 -3.26 -3.18
CA LEU A 105 -0.95 -4.30 -3.88
C LEU A 105 -1.47 -5.40 -2.95
N SER A 106 -0.82 -5.64 -1.81
CA SER A 106 -1.24 -6.65 -0.85
C SER A 106 -2.41 -6.20 0.04
N HIS A 107 -2.67 -4.89 0.11
CA HIS A 107 -3.67 -4.29 0.98
C HIS A 107 -4.91 -3.85 0.20
N GLY A 108 -5.86 -4.76 0.07
CA GLY A 108 -7.17 -4.45 -0.51
C GLY A 108 -7.78 -5.66 -1.19
N THR A 109 -9.12 -5.71 -1.21
CA THR A 109 -9.84 -6.73 -1.99
C THR A 109 -9.73 -6.37 -3.48
N ASP A 110 -9.48 -7.36 -4.34
CA ASP A 110 -9.43 -7.23 -5.81
C ASP A 110 -8.34 -6.26 -6.34
N VAL A 111 -7.31 -5.98 -5.53
CA VAL A 111 -6.15 -5.17 -5.96
C VAL A 111 -5.13 -6.03 -6.70
N TRP A 112 -4.76 -7.18 -6.11
CA TRP A 112 -3.80 -8.11 -6.72
C TRP A 112 -4.47 -9.18 -7.58
N LEU A 113 -5.24 -10.08 -6.96
CA LEU A 113 -5.92 -11.20 -7.65
C LEU A 113 -7.05 -10.68 -8.54
N GLY A 114 -7.11 -11.14 -9.78
CA GLY A 114 -8.13 -10.70 -10.75
C GLY A 114 -7.90 -9.29 -11.32
N ASN A 115 -6.74 -8.69 -11.02
CA ASN A 115 -6.40 -7.33 -11.46
C ASN A 115 -4.90 -7.21 -11.75
N ALA A 116 -4.08 -6.66 -10.84
CA ALA A 116 -2.66 -6.40 -11.12
C ALA A 116 -1.89 -7.68 -11.48
N LYS A 117 -2.18 -8.81 -10.82
CA LYS A 117 -1.56 -10.10 -11.12
C LYS A 117 -1.76 -10.51 -12.57
N ASP A 118 -3.00 -10.50 -13.04
CA ASP A 118 -3.35 -10.97 -14.38
C ASP A 118 -2.68 -10.12 -15.47
N LEU A 119 -2.48 -8.82 -15.20
CA LEU A 119 -1.82 -7.90 -16.12
C LEU A 119 -0.31 -8.12 -16.19
N ILE A 120 0.30 -8.42 -15.05
CA ILE A 120 1.72 -8.75 -14.95
C ILE A 120 1.98 -10.12 -15.59
N ASP A 121 1.16 -11.12 -15.29
CA ASP A 121 1.25 -12.47 -15.86
C ASP A 121 1.03 -12.46 -17.38
N ALA A 122 0.15 -11.58 -17.89
CA ALA A 122 -0.07 -11.36 -19.33
C ALA A 122 1.04 -10.52 -20.00
N GLY A 123 2.03 -10.03 -19.25
CA GLY A 123 3.10 -9.16 -19.75
C GLY A 123 2.61 -7.81 -20.28
N THR A 124 1.42 -7.37 -19.86
CA THR A 124 0.81 -6.10 -20.30
C THR A 124 1.47 -4.91 -19.59
N VAL A 125 1.85 -5.10 -18.33
CA VAL A 125 2.55 -4.11 -17.51
C VAL A 125 3.62 -4.81 -16.67
N THR A 126 4.69 -4.10 -16.32
CA THR A 126 5.62 -4.55 -15.28
C THR A 126 5.09 -4.22 -13.88
N LEU A 127 5.72 -4.76 -12.82
CA LEU A 127 5.39 -4.41 -11.44
C LEU A 127 5.49 -2.90 -11.18
N SER A 128 6.50 -2.23 -11.75
CA SER A 128 6.72 -0.79 -11.60
C SER A 128 5.70 0.07 -12.37
N GLU A 129 5.02 -0.51 -13.36
CA GLU A 129 3.98 0.14 -14.16
C GLU A 129 2.57 -0.15 -13.62
N ALA A 130 2.45 -1.10 -12.69
CA ALA A 130 1.19 -1.40 -12.03
C ALA A 130 0.78 -0.22 -11.12
N VAL A 131 -0.53 -0.06 -10.93
CA VAL A 131 -1.06 0.93 -9.99
C VAL A 131 -0.97 0.35 -8.59
N CYS A 132 0.10 0.72 -7.87
CA CYS A 132 0.35 0.19 -6.53
C CYS A 132 -0.26 1.08 -5.44
N THR A 133 -0.38 2.38 -5.71
CA THR A 133 -0.91 3.38 -4.79
C THR A 133 -1.95 4.28 -5.46
N ARG A 134 -2.72 5.02 -4.65
CA ARG A 134 -3.65 6.04 -5.17
C ARG A 134 -2.91 7.20 -5.83
N ASP A 135 -1.70 7.50 -5.36
CA ASP A 135 -0.82 8.57 -5.83
C ASP A 135 -0.30 8.28 -7.24
N ASP A 136 -0.11 7.00 -7.60
CA ASP A 136 0.27 6.59 -8.95
C ASP A 136 -0.80 6.99 -9.98
N ILE A 137 -2.09 6.82 -9.63
CA ILE A 137 -3.21 7.23 -10.50
C ILE A 137 -3.19 8.74 -10.69
N MET A 138 -3.00 9.49 -9.60
CA MET A 138 -2.94 10.95 -9.62
C MET A 138 -1.82 11.43 -10.55
N THR A 139 -0.60 10.93 -10.32
CA THR A 139 0.60 11.31 -11.05
C THR A 139 0.51 10.91 -12.52
N TYR A 140 -0.03 9.72 -12.81
CA TYR A 140 -0.29 9.27 -14.17
C TYR A 140 -1.24 10.22 -14.91
N LEU A 141 -2.38 10.59 -14.32
CA LEU A 141 -3.37 11.46 -14.98
C LEU A 141 -2.84 12.88 -15.20
N ILE A 142 -2.06 13.42 -14.27
CA ILE A 142 -1.35 14.70 -14.45
C ILE A 142 -0.36 14.60 -15.62
N SER A 143 0.43 13.52 -15.68
CA SER A 143 1.40 13.31 -16.77
C SER A 143 0.75 13.21 -18.15
N LYS A 144 -0.52 12.75 -18.22
CA LYS A 144 -1.32 12.68 -19.45
C LYS A 144 -2.03 13.99 -19.78
N GLY A 145 -1.87 15.04 -18.97
CA GLY A 145 -2.54 16.33 -19.15
C GLY A 145 -4.05 16.29 -18.91
N LEU A 146 -4.55 15.24 -18.25
CA LEU A 146 -5.97 15.04 -18.00
C LEU A 146 -6.43 15.75 -16.71
N LEU A 147 -5.50 16.10 -15.82
CA LEU A 147 -5.77 16.78 -14.55
C LEU A 147 -4.67 17.81 -14.23
N GLY A 148 -5.08 18.97 -13.71
CA GLY A 148 -4.18 19.93 -13.06
C GLY A 148 -3.86 19.53 -11.62
N LEU A 149 -2.74 20.02 -11.08
CA LEU A 149 -2.32 19.78 -9.68
C LEU A 149 -3.40 20.22 -8.66
N ASP A 150 -4.22 21.21 -8.99
CA ASP A 150 -5.30 21.76 -8.18
C ASP A 150 -6.66 21.06 -8.40
N GLN A 151 -6.71 20.04 -9.26
CA GLN A 151 -7.96 19.48 -9.74
C GLN A 151 -8.30 18.11 -9.16
N ILE A 152 -7.45 17.48 -8.35
CA ILE A 152 -7.68 16.10 -7.88
C ILE A 152 -8.18 16.10 -6.45
N ILE A 153 -9.37 15.55 -6.23
CA ILE A 153 -10.09 15.64 -4.95
C ILE A 153 -10.22 14.29 -4.29
N TYR A 154 -10.31 13.22 -5.08
CA TYR A 154 -10.47 11.87 -4.56
C TYR A 154 -10.11 10.82 -5.61
N VAL A 155 -9.36 9.82 -5.18
CA VAL A 155 -9.03 8.61 -5.95
C VAL A 155 -9.36 7.42 -5.07
N SER A 156 -10.20 6.51 -5.56
CA SER A 156 -10.46 5.24 -4.88
C SER A 156 -10.41 4.06 -5.83
N CYS A 157 -9.83 2.98 -5.34
CA CYS A 157 -9.80 1.67 -5.96
C CYS A 157 -10.88 0.73 -5.40
N ASP A 158 -11.63 1.14 -4.36
CA ASP A 158 -12.68 0.33 -3.72
C ASP A 158 -14.08 0.92 -3.95
N SER A 159 -14.95 0.10 -4.55
CA SER A 159 -16.36 0.40 -4.83
C SER A 159 -17.21 0.69 -3.58
N ARG A 160 -16.84 0.17 -2.40
CA ARG A 160 -17.59 0.36 -1.15
C ARG A 160 -17.36 1.75 -0.55
N THR A 161 -16.13 2.23 -0.52
CA THR A 161 -15.83 3.64 -0.16
C THR A 161 -16.43 4.59 -1.21
N LEU A 162 -16.39 4.16 -2.48
CA LEU A 162 -16.94 4.92 -3.60
C LEU A 162 -18.42 5.27 -3.43
N ALA A 163 -19.26 4.33 -2.97
CA ALA A 163 -20.72 4.51 -2.93
C ALA A 163 -21.17 5.63 -1.97
N ARG A 164 -20.47 5.82 -0.85
CA ARG A 164 -20.75 6.88 0.13
C ARG A 164 -20.31 8.25 -0.39
N ASP A 165 -19.12 8.31 -0.98
CA ASP A 165 -18.50 9.58 -1.40
C ASP A 165 -19.01 10.07 -2.76
N LEU A 166 -19.48 9.14 -3.62
CA LEU A 166 -20.08 9.40 -4.94
C LEU A 166 -21.21 10.43 -4.87
N GLY A 167 -22.19 10.24 -3.99
CA GLY A 167 -23.36 11.12 -3.89
C GLY A 167 -22.99 12.51 -3.38
N ILE A 168 -22.03 12.60 -2.46
CA ILE A 168 -21.56 13.86 -1.89
C ILE A 168 -20.73 14.64 -2.92
N LEU A 169 -19.85 13.95 -3.67
CA LEU A 169 -19.00 14.60 -4.66
C LEU A 169 -19.78 15.03 -5.90
N GLN A 170 -20.75 14.22 -6.36
CA GLN A 170 -21.63 14.60 -7.46
C GLN A 170 -22.54 15.79 -7.08
N SER A 171 -23.14 15.79 -5.89
CA SER A 171 -23.97 16.92 -5.43
C SER A 171 -23.18 18.23 -5.26
N ARG A 172 -21.86 18.13 -5.04
CA ARG A 172 -20.94 19.29 -5.00
C ARG A 172 -20.41 19.71 -6.38
N GLY A 173 -20.79 19.01 -7.45
CA GLY A 173 -20.52 19.38 -8.84
C GLY A 173 -19.16 18.93 -9.37
N TYR A 174 -18.57 17.88 -8.80
CA TYR A 174 -17.31 17.30 -9.28
C TYR A 174 -17.53 16.39 -10.50
N ARG A 175 -16.58 16.39 -11.44
CA ARG A 175 -16.62 15.51 -12.62
C ARG A 175 -15.88 14.21 -12.32
N TRP A 176 -16.51 13.08 -12.65
CA TRP A 176 -15.87 11.77 -12.52
C TRP A 176 -15.11 11.40 -13.81
N LEU A 177 -13.98 10.74 -13.65
CA LEU A 177 -13.28 10.04 -14.72
C LEU A 177 -13.34 8.56 -14.35
N ARG A 178 -14.16 7.81 -15.08
CA ARG A 178 -14.29 6.36 -14.91
C ARG A 178 -13.34 5.67 -15.88
N CYS A 179 -12.27 5.09 -15.35
CA CYS A 179 -11.51 4.07 -16.06
C CYS A 179 -12.17 2.71 -15.82
N SER A 180 -11.87 1.72 -16.65
CA SER A 180 -12.33 0.33 -16.44
C SER A 180 -11.87 -0.26 -15.11
N ARG A 181 -10.85 0.32 -14.47
CA ARG A 181 -10.17 -0.22 -13.27
C ARG A 181 -10.15 0.70 -12.04
N TRP A 182 -10.50 1.98 -12.17
CA TRP A 182 -10.51 2.94 -11.06
C TRP A 182 -11.36 4.18 -11.39
N ILE A 183 -11.74 4.91 -10.35
CA ILE A 183 -12.56 6.12 -10.46
C ILE A 183 -11.85 7.28 -9.77
N CYS A 184 -11.72 8.38 -10.52
CA CYS A 184 -11.13 9.63 -10.04
C CYS A 184 -12.20 10.74 -10.05
N PHE A 185 -12.22 11.58 -9.02
CA PHE A 185 -13.04 12.81 -8.99
C PHE A 185 -12.16 14.03 -9.14
N CYS A 186 -12.57 14.88 -10.09
CA CYS A 186 -11.91 16.11 -10.43
C CYS A 186 -12.72 17.32 -9.95
N GLY A 187 -12.02 18.34 -9.46
CA GLY A 187 -12.48 19.69 -9.19
C GLY A 187 -13.27 20.29 -10.35
N LYS A 188 -14.18 21.21 -10.04
CA LYS A 188 -14.98 21.93 -11.04
C LYS A 188 -14.05 22.51 -12.11
N ALA A 189 -14.40 22.32 -13.39
CA ALA A 189 -13.87 23.18 -14.44
C ALA A 189 -14.18 24.63 -14.03
N ARG A 190 -13.16 25.47 -14.03
CA ARG A 190 -13.38 26.90 -14.26
C ARG A 190 -13.84 27.10 -15.70
#